data_AF-A0A938XTB9-F1
#
_entry.id   AF-A0A938XTB9-F1
#
_cell.length_a   1.000
_cell.length_b   1.000
_cell.length_c   1.000
_cell.angle_alpha   90.00
_cell.angle_beta   90.00
_cell.angle_gamma   90.00
#
_symmetry.space_group_name_H-M   'P 1'
#
loop_
_entity.id
_entity.type
_entity.pdbx_description
1 polymer ?
#
loop_
_entity_poly.entity_id
_entity_poly.type
_entity_poly.pdbx_seq_one_letter_code
_entity_poly.pdbx_strand_id
1 'polypeptide(L)'
;MIHLDELVVVVNNGKLDDSQIESIELISKKVNVLVTDDFVQVCEIVAKHKYKIVIIMTYAESFPDTWKINEIRCNSPVVILAGAKDFNLFSLRSFIETFEEETDVTTDNPLFRKSLMYIEENLHENDLSLTKAASLAYMSRCHYSRMFQKYLGTGFKQYVMTKRIQRAKALLQKGRLVTEVCYSVGYNDLTHFSRVFRKKVGVNPSTYRLQKAESSRGRSS
;
A
#
# COMPACT_ATOMS: atom_id res chain seq x y z
N MET A 1 -2.24 33.01 -21.61
CA MET A 1 -2.50 31.82 -22.44
C MET A 1 -1.50 30.75 -22.05
N ILE A 2 -1.95 29.79 -21.24
CA ILE A 2 -1.09 28.67 -20.84
C ILE A 2 -1.24 27.61 -21.93
N HIS A 3 -0.23 27.49 -22.80
CA HIS A 3 -0.14 26.37 -23.72
C HIS A 3 0.35 25.17 -22.92
N LEU A 4 -0.57 24.29 -22.57
CA LEU A 4 -0.26 23.04 -21.89
C LEU A 4 -0.40 21.93 -22.93
N ASP A 5 0.71 21.31 -23.35
CA ASP A 5 0.61 20.24 -24.35
C ASP A 5 0.14 18.90 -23.75
N GLU A 6 0.02 18.75 -22.42
CA GLU A 6 -0.26 17.45 -21.78
C GLU A 6 -1.14 17.47 -20.47
N LEU A 7 -1.40 16.27 -19.90
CA LEU A 7 -2.54 15.80 -19.05
C LEU A 7 -2.61 16.43 -17.65
N VAL A 8 -3.73 17.04 -17.27
CA VAL A 8 -3.95 17.62 -15.93
C VAL A 8 -4.58 16.58 -14.97
N VAL A 9 -4.35 16.66 -13.65
CA VAL A 9 -5.09 15.90 -12.60
C VAL A 9 -5.35 16.88 -11.43
N VAL A 10 -6.57 17.01 -10.89
CA VAL A 10 -6.99 18.07 -9.94
C VAL A 10 -7.53 17.45 -8.64
N VAL A 11 -6.74 17.37 -7.58
CA VAL A 11 -7.18 16.69 -6.35
C VAL A 11 -7.82 17.65 -5.36
N ASN A 12 -9.09 17.42 -5.01
CA ASN A 12 -9.85 17.98 -3.90
C ASN A 12 -10.11 16.88 -2.85
N ASN A 13 -9.76 17.11 -1.58
CA ASN A 13 -10.03 16.14 -0.50
C ASN A 13 -11.46 16.24 0.06
N GLY A 14 -12.24 17.25 -0.37
CA GLY A 14 -13.65 17.46 -0.07
C GLY A 14 -14.54 17.29 -1.31
N LYS A 15 -15.87 17.32 -1.12
CA LYS A 15 -16.81 17.42 -2.25
C LYS A 15 -16.58 18.74 -2.96
N LEU A 16 -16.77 18.77 -4.28
CA LEU A 16 -16.77 20.01 -5.04
C LEU A 16 -17.97 20.86 -4.62
N ASP A 17 -17.74 22.15 -4.41
CA ASP A 17 -18.82 23.14 -4.28
C ASP A 17 -19.33 23.59 -5.65
N ASP A 18 -20.45 24.33 -5.67
CA ASP A 18 -21.11 24.77 -6.90
C ASP A 18 -20.21 25.68 -7.76
N SER A 19 -19.33 26.48 -7.16
CA SER A 19 -18.41 27.37 -7.89
C SER A 19 -17.29 26.58 -8.57
N GLN A 20 -16.79 25.55 -7.89
CA GLN A 20 -15.81 24.63 -8.44
C GLN A 20 -16.42 23.80 -9.57
N ILE A 21 -17.66 23.32 -9.42
CA ILE A 21 -18.39 22.59 -10.47
C ILE A 21 -18.57 23.46 -11.72
N GLU A 22 -19.03 24.71 -11.56
CA GLU A 22 -19.20 25.64 -12.68
C GLU A 22 -17.88 25.91 -13.43
N SER A 23 -16.79 26.09 -12.68
CA SER A 23 -15.45 26.25 -13.25
C SER A 23 -15.02 25.01 -14.05
N ILE A 24 -15.30 23.81 -13.53
CA ILE A 24 -14.98 22.53 -14.19
C ILE A 24 -15.79 22.37 -15.49
N GLU A 25 -17.08 22.70 -15.48
CA GLU A 25 -17.94 22.67 -16.66
C GLU A 25 -17.49 23.64 -17.75
N LEU A 26 -16.92 24.79 -17.37
CA LEU A 26 -16.38 25.74 -18.33
C LEU A 26 -15.10 25.23 -19.01
N ILE A 27 -14.27 24.48 -18.30
CA ILE A 27 -13.04 23.87 -18.85
C ILE A 27 -13.37 22.65 -19.70
N SER A 28 -14.34 21.82 -19.28
CA SER A 28 -14.69 20.55 -19.96
C SER A 28 -15.18 20.77 -21.39
N LYS A 29 -15.70 21.96 -21.70
CA LYS A 29 -16.05 22.37 -23.07
C LYS A 29 -14.85 22.49 -24.03
N LYS A 30 -13.64 22.63 -23.48
CA LYS A 30 -12.40 22.87 -24.24
C LYS A 30 -11.36 21.77 -24.07
N VAL A 31 -11.50 20.96 -23.02
CA VAL A 31 -10.53 19.96 -22.61
C VAL A 31 -11.26 18.72 -22.11
N ASN A 32 -10.73 17.52 -22.36
CA ASN A 32 -11.30 16.29 -21.84
C ASN A 32 -11.10 16.23 -20.32
N VAL A 33 -12.15 16.41 -19.51
CA VAL A 33 -12.07 16.41 -18.04
C VAL A 33 -12.68 15.14 -17.46
N LEU A 34 -11.97 14.46 -16.56
CA LEU A 34 -12.47 13.33 -15.78
C LEU A 34 -12.50 13.69 -14.30
N VAL A 35 -13.67 13.77 -13.69
CA VAL A 35 -13.79 13.89 -12.23
C VAL A 35 -13.93 12.50 -11.63
N THR A 36 -13.12 12.17 -10.62
CA THR A 36 -13.16 10.87 -9.93
C THR A 36 -12.76 11.05 -8.47
N ASP A 37 -13.20 10.16 -7.58
CA ASP A 37 -12.67 10.03 -6.22
C ASP A 37 -11.75 8.80 -6.09
N ASP A 38 -11.64 8.00 -7.17
CA ASP A 38 -10.86 6.76 -7.22
C ASP A 38 -9.40 7.05 -7.64
N PHE A 39 -8.51 6.96 -6.66
CA PHE A 39 -7.07 7.11 -6.87
C PHE A 39 -6.47 6.06 -7.81
N VAL A 40 -7.02 4.84 -7.87
CA VAL A 40 -6.53 3.78 -8.78
C VAL A 40 -6.76 4.19 -10.23
N GLN A 41 -7.94 4.73 -10.53
CA GLN A 41 -8.27 5.24 -11.86
C GLN A 41 -7.29 6.35 -12.30
N VAL A 42 -6.84 7.18 -11.35
CA VAL A 42 -5.86 8.23 -11.62
C VAL A 42 -4.49 7.67 -11.94
N CYS A 43 -4.02 6.71 -11.14
CA CYS A 43 -2.78 6.00 -11.41
C CYS A 43 -2.78 5.37 -12.82
N GLU A 44 -3.89 4.75 -13.24
CA GLU A 44 -4.01 4.15 -14.57
C GLU A 44 -3.92 5.18 -15.72
N ILE A 45 -4.57 6.33 -15.56
CA ILE A 45 -4.57 7.40 -16.57
C ILE A 45 -3.17 7.99 -16.70
N VAL A 46 -2.56 8.28 -15.56
CA VAL A 46 -1.21 8.83 -15.48
C VAL A 46 -0.20 7.85 -16.12
N ALA A 47 -0.31 6.55 -15.84
CA ALA A 47 0.51 5.51 -16.46
C ALA A 47 0.37 5.43 -17.99
N LYS A 48 -0.84 5.67 -18.53
CA LYS A 48 -1.10 5.65 -19.98
C LYS A 48 -0.52 6.86 -20.73
N HIS A 49 -0.32 8.00 -20.06
CA HIS A 49 0.01 9.27 -20.71
C HIS A 49 1.44 9.78 -20.42
N LYS A 50 2.34 8.95 -19.87
CA LYS A 50 3.79 9.23 -19.72
C LYS A 50 4.15 10.60 -19.09
N TYR A 51 3.39 11.06 -18.10
CA TYR A 51 3.80 12.06 -17.08
C TYR A 51 4.15 13.48 -17.52
N LYS A 52 3.59 14.00 -18.61
CA LYS A 52 3.92 15.37 -18.99
C LYS A 52 2.95 16.40 -18.36
N ILE A 53 3.29 16.77 -17.13
CA ILE A 53 2.85 17.92 -16.31
C ILE A 53 1.44 17.89 -15.69
N VAL A 54 1.40 17.98 -14.35
CA VAL A 54 0.22 18.16 -13.48
C VAL A 54 0.47 19.35 -12.54
N ILE A 55 -0.53 20.20 -12.26
CA ILE A 55 -0.85 20.85 -10.96
C ILE A 55 -2.05 21.80 -11.14
N ILE A 56 -3.09 21.68 -10.30
CA ILE A 56 -3.86 22.78 -9.65
C ILE A 56 -4.54 22.15 -8.40
N MET A 57 -4.32 22.73 -7.19
CA MET A 57 -4.93 22.28 -5.91
C MET A 57 -5.43 23.48 -5.12
N THR A 58 -6.63 23.44 -4.55
CA THR A 58 -7.00 24.40 -3.51
C THR A 58 -7.76 23.71 -2.40
N TYR A 59 -7.39 24.03 -1.16
CA TYR A 59 -8.21 23.73 0.02
C TYR A 59 -9.20 24.87 0.32
N ALA A 60 -9.26 25.87 -0.56
CA ALA A 60 -10.16 27.01 -0.41
C ALA A 60 -11.54 26.71 -1.00
N GLU A 61 -12.53 27.46 -0.52
CA GLU A 61 -13.94 27.46 -0.96
C GLU A 61 -14.11 27.89 -2.43
N SER A 62 -13.05 28.34 -3.09
CA SER A 62 -13.04 28.64 -4.51
C SER A 62 -11.61 28.54 -5.07
N PHE A 63 -11.50 28.44 -6.39
CA PHE A 63 -10.21 28.60 -7.05
C PHE A 63 -9.75 30.06 -6.93
N PRO A 64 -8.48 30.33 -6.57
CA PRO A 64 -7.95 31.69 -6.59
C PRO A 64 -8.15 32.36 -7.96
N ASP A 65 -8.65 33.60 -7.99
CA ASP A 65 -8.87 34.35 -9.24
C ASP A 65 -7.59 34.50 -10.09
N THR A 66 -6.43 34.42 -9.44
CA THR A 66 -5.11 34.45 -10.10
C THR A 66 -4.85 33.27 -11.01
N TRP A 67 -5.60 32.17 -10.88
CA TRP A 67 -5.34 30.91 -11.58
C TRP A 67 -5.92 30.84 -12.99
N LYS A 68 -6.74 31.83 -13.40
CA LYS A 68 -7.25 31.99 -14.77
C LYS A 68 -7.64 30.65 -15.42
N ILE A 69 -8.32 29.80 -14.65
CA ILE A 69 -8.56 28.40 -15.00
C ILE A 69 -9.34 28.26 -16.32
N ASN A 70 -10.23 29.21 -16.59
CA ASN A 70 -11.03 29.27 -17.82
C ASN A 70 -10.19 29.51 -19.10
N GLU A 71 -8.94 29.93 -18.95
CA GLU A 71 -7.98 30.18 -20.03
C GLU A 71 -7.12 28.95 -20.35
N ILE A 72 -7.26 27.84 -19.62
CA ILE A 72 -6.51 26.59 -19.86
C ILE A 72 -6.87 26.01 -21.23
N ARG A 73 -5.84 25.57 -21.97
CA ARG A 73 -5.93 24.83 -23.22
C ARG A 73 -4.90 23.71 -23.21
N CYS A 74 -5.35 22.46 -23.25
CA CYS A 74 -4.49 21.29 -23.45
C CYS A 74 -5.16 20.19 -24.27
N ASN A 75 -4.33 19.41 -24.96
CA ASN A 75 -4.78 18.28 -25.79
C ASN A 75 -4.86 16.97 -25.01
N SER A 76 -4.34 16.94 -23.79
CA SER A 76 -4.36 15.74 -22.95
C SER A 76 -5.42 15.85 -21.85
N PRO A 77 -5.92 14.71 -21.33
CA PRO A 77 -7.00 14.71 -20.36
C PRO A 77 -6.70 15.45 -19.05
N VAL A 78 -7.72 16.00 -18.41
CA VAL A 78 -7.68 16.69 -17.11
C VAL A 78 -8.45 15.85 -16.11
N VAL A 79 -7.79 15.02 -15.31
CA VAL A 79 -8.42 14.33 -14.18
C VAL A 79 -8.70 15.33 -13.06
N ILE A 80 -9.67 15.09 -12.19
CA ILE A 80 -10.01 15.86 -11.00
C ILE A 80 -10.37 14.87 -9.91
N LEU A 81 -9.46 14.63 -8.97
CA LEU A 81 -9.63 13.83 -7.76
C LEU A 81 -10.44 14.53 -6.67
N ALA A 82 -11.76 14.63 -6.72
CA ALA A 82 -12.54 15.28 -5.65
C ALA A 82 -13.04 14.29 -4.58
N GLY A 83 -13.06 14.69 -3.30
CA GLY A 83 -13.57 13.90 -2.18
C GLY A 83 -12.68 12.73 -1.72
N ALA A 84 -11.43 12.65 -2.19
CA ALA A 84 -10.55 11.53 -1.87
C ALA A 84 -10.03 11.63 -0.42
N LYS A 85 -10.78 11.04 0.53
CA LYS A 85 -10.48 11.13 1.98
C LYS A 85 -9.12 10.57 2.40
N ASP A 86 -8.48 9.78 1.55
CA ASP A 86 -7.19 9.12 1.80
C ASP A 86 -6.07 9.58 0.84
N PHE A 87 -6.29 10.66 0.07
CA PHE A 87 -5.29 11.16 -0.85
C PHE A 87 -4.15 11.87 -0.09
N ASN A 88 -2.94 11.36 -0.30
CA ASN A 88 -1.70 11.97 0.19
C ASN A 88 -0.80 12.25 -1.02
N LEU A 89 -0.36 13.52 -1.15
CA LEU A 89 0.56 13.98 -2.18
C LEU A 89 1.84 13.15 -2.25
N PHE A 90 2.26 12.57 -1.13
CA PHE A 90 3.40 11.66 -1.07
C PHE A 90 3.17 10.35 -1.85
N SER A 91 1.94 9.83 -1.88
CA SER A 91 1.58 8.62 -2.63
C SER A 91 1.57 8.87 -4.13
N LEU A 92 1.01 10.01 -4.55
CA LEU A 92 1.04 10.43 -5.95
C LEU A 92 2.48 10.68 -6.40
N ARG A 93 3.26 11.36 -5.58
CA ARG A 93 4.69 11.60 -5.81
C ARG A 93 5.46 10.28 -5.93
N SER A 94 5.30 9.35 -4.98
CA SER A 94 5.96 8.05 -5.02
C SER A 94 5.53 7.20 -6.23
N PHE A 95 4.26 7.30 -6.65
CA PHE A 95 3.76 6.69 -7.87
C PHE A 95 4.43 7.30 -9.11
N ILE A 96 4.49 8.62 -9.22
CA ILE A 96 5.17 9.34 -10.33
C ILE A 96 6.67 8.97 -10.36
N GLU A 97 7.35 9.01 -9.22
CA GLU A 97 8.76 8.65 -9.04
C GLU A 97 9.05 7.18 -9.42
N THR A 98 8.07 6.28 -9.25
CA THR A 98 8.19 4.87 -9.66
C THR A 98 8.28 4.69 -11.17
N PHE A 99 7.76 5.65 -11.95
CA PHE A 99 7.78 5.61 -13.42
C PHE A 99 8.94 6.39 -14.05
N GLU A 100 9.66 7.21 -13.28
CA GLU A 100 10.83 7.98 -13.74
C GLU A 100 12.17 7.19 -13.68
N GLU A 101 12.19 6.06 -12.96
CA GLU A 101 13.37 5.22 -12.63
C GLU A 101 14.40 5.84 -11.63
N GLU A 102 14.86 4.98 -10.70
CA GLU A 102 15.95 5.15 -9.71
C GLU A 102 15.86 6.22 -8.61
N THR A 103 14.73 6.37 -7.90
CA THR A 103 14.75 7.06 -6.60
C THR A 103 14.43 6.15 -5.42
N ASP A 104 15.25 6.30 -4.39
CA ASP A 104 15.30 5.43 -3.22
C ASP A 104 14.17 5.79 -2.25
N VAL A 105 13.02 5.13 -2.38
CA VAL A 105 11.89 5.30 -1.45
C VAL A 105 12.34 4.82 -0.06
N THR A 106 12.60 5.70 0.91
CA THR A 106 13.15 5.31 2.21
C THR A 106 12.16 4.55 3.10
N THR A 107 12.65 3.89 4.17
CA THR A 107 11.82 3.26 5.23
C THR A 107 10.87 4.21 5.95
N ASP A 108 11.06 5.52 5.81
CA ASP A 108 10.16 6.55 6.34
C ASP A 108 8.90 6.73 5.49
N ASN A 109 8.75 5.98 4.39
CA ASN A 109 7.50 5.95 3.63
C ASN A 109 6.33 5.47 4.52
N PRO A 110 5.38 6.36 4.87
CA PRO A 110 4.30 6.02 5.80
C PRO A 110 3.35 4.95 5.24
N LEU A 111 3.21 4.88 3.91
CA LEU A 111 2.40 3.86 3.23
C LEU A 111 3.08 2.50 3.23
N PHE A 112 4.39 2.46 3.02
CA PHE A 112 5.15 1.24 3.19
C PHE A 112 5.02 0.74 4.64
N ARG A 113 5.18 1.62 5.63
CA ARG A 113 4.96 1.29 7.04
C ARG A 113 3.54 0.78 7.31
N LYS A 114 2.51 1.43 6.76
CA LYS A 114 1.10 0.99 6.85
C LYS A 114 0.92 -0.41 6.26
N SER A 115 1.55 -0.70 5.12
CA SER A 115 1.52 -2.04 4.51
C SER A 115 2.19 -3.10 5.39
N LEU A 116 3.27 -2.75 6.10
CA LEU A 116 3.94 -3.66 7.04
C LEU A 116 3.06 -3.94 8.27
N MET A 117 2.39 -2.92 8.81
CA MET A 117 1.42 -3.09 9.90
C MET A 117 0.30 -4.02 9.48
N TYR A 118 -0.27 -3.81 8.30
CA TYR A 118 -1.28 -4.70 7.73
C TYR A 118 -0.79 -6.15 7.64
N ILE A 119 0.45 -6.39 7.18
CA ILE A 119 1.02 -7.74 7.12
C ILE A 119 1.07 -8.40 8.51
N GLU A 120 1.53 -7.67 9.53
CA GLU A 120 1.68 -8.18 10.90
C GLU A 120 0.33 -8.51 11.56
N GLU A 121 -0.68 -7.67 11.35
CA GLU A 121 -2.04 -7.86 11.85
C GLU A 121 -2.72 -9.07 11.18
N ASN A 122 -2.44 -9.29 9.89
CA ASN A 122 -3.11 -10.28 9.06
C ASN A 122 -2.30 -11.57 8.82
N LEU A 123 -1.28 -11.84 9.64
CA LEU A 123 -0.49 -13.08 9.54
C LEU A 123 -1.32 -14.37 9.63
N HIS A 124 -2.51 -14.30 10.22
CA HIS A 124 -3.45 -15.39 10.40
C HIS A 124 -4.23 -15.75 9.13
N GLU A 125 -4.27 -14.87 8.12
CA GLU A 125 -4.94 -15.12 6.84
C GLU A 125 -4.10 -16.08 5.99
N ASN A 126 -4.69 -17.14 5.43
CA ASN A 126 -3.95 -18.09 4.60
C ASN A 126 -3.52 -17.48 3.24
N ASP A 127 -4.30 -16.55 2.70
CA ASP A 127 -4.15 -15.95 1.36
C ASP A 127 -3.48 -14.55 1.38
N LEU A 128 -2.84 -14.19 2.49
CA LEU A 128 -2.06 -12.95 2.61
C LEU A 128 -1.02 -12.87 1.48
N SER A 129 -1.19 -11.88 0.61
CA SER A 129 -0.44 -11.79 -0.65
C SER A 129 0.31 -10.48 -0.80
N LEU A 130 1.43 -10.55 -1.53
CA LEU A 130 2.23 -9.38 -1.92
C LEU A 130 1.36 -8.34 -2.64
N THR A 131 0.39 -8.78 -3.44
CA THR A 131 -0.51 -7.90 -4.18
C THR A 131 -1.38 -7.06 -3.24
N LYS A 132 -2.01 -7.68 -2.24
CA LYS A 132 -2.84 -6.99 -1.24
C LYS A 132 -2.01 -5.99 -0.43
N ALA A 133 -0.78 -6.37 -0.05
CA ALA A 133 0.12 -5.45 0.66
C ALA A 133 0.59 -4.28 -0.24
N ALA A 134 0.90 -4.56 -1.50
CA ALA A 134 1.33 -3.56 -2.47
C ALA A 134 0.23 -2.55 -2.79
N SER A 135 -1.04 -2.98 -2.89
CA SER A 135 -2.16 -2.07 -3.13
C SER A 135 -2.37 -1.09 -1.98
N LEU A 136 -2.14 -1.50 -0.73
CA LEU A 136 -2.20 -0.61 0.43
C LEU A 136 -1.06 0.42 0.46
N ALA A 137 0.04 0.12 -0.24
CA ALA A 137 1.13 1.05 -0.47
C ALA A 137 0.98 1.85 -1.76
N TYR A 138 -0.09 1.63 -2.54
CA TYR A 138 -0.31 2.17 -3.89
C TYR A 138 0.84 1.89 -4.86
N MET A 139 1.47 0.73 -4.71
CA MET A 139 2.62 0.32 -5.51
C MET A 139 2.24 -0.83 -6.44
N SER A 140 2.91 -0.88 -7.60
CA SER A 140 2.89 -2.10 -8.41
C SER A 140 3.55 -3.25 -7.64
N ARG A 141 3.11 -4.49 -7.91
CA ARG A 141 3.65 -5.70 -7.28
C ARG A 141 5.17 -5.80 -7.45
N CYS A 142 5.69 -5.46 -8.63
CA CYS A 142 7.12 -5.53 -8.93
C CYS A 142 7.94 -4.47 -8.18
N HIS A 143 7.44 -3.23 -8.12
CA HIS A 143 8.09 -2.17 -7.35
C HIS A 143 8.08 -2.50 -5.85
N TYR A 144 6.92 -2.87 -5.31
CA TYR A 144 6.78 -3.27 -3.91
C TYR A 144 7.70 -4.45 -3.55
N SER A 145 7.84 -5.46 -4.44
CA SER A 145 8.77 -6.57 -4.19
C SER A 145 10.23 -6.13 -4.10
N ARG A 146 10.69 -5.25 -5.01
CA ARG A 146 12.06 -4.71 -5.01
C ARG A 146 12.31 -3.91 -3.73
N MET A 147 11.38 -3.03 -3.41
CA MET A 147 11.34 -2.24 -2.19
C MET A 147 11.43 -3.09 -0.92
N PHE A 148 10.53 -4.07 -0.82
CA PHE A 148 10.45 -4.95 0.34
C PHE A 148 11.77 -5.71 0.56
N GLN A 149 12.36 -6.26 -0.51
CA GLN A 149 13.66 -6.94 -0.43
C GLN A 149 14.81 -5.99 -0.07
N LYS A 150 14.82 -4.78 -0.64
CA LYS A 150 15.85 -3.77 -0.37
C LYS A 150 15.86 -3.36 1.10
N TYR A 151 14.69 -3.06 1.66
CA TYR A 151 14.57 -2.50 3.00
C TYR A 151 14.51 -3.52 4.13
N LEU A 152 13.93 -4.69 3.89
CA LEU A 152 13.82 -5.73 4.92
C LEU A 152 14.88 -6.83 4.76
N GLY A 153 15.73 -6.74 3.73
CA GLY A 153 16.75 -7.73 3.41
C GLY A 153 16.18 -9.10 3.02
N THR A 154 14.86 -9.23 2.85
CA THR A 154 14.21 -10.51 2.64
C THR A 154 12.92 -10.37 1.82
N GLY A 155 12.59 -11.40 1.05
CA GLY A 155 11.40 -11.38 0.20
C GLY A 155 10.12 -11.56 1.02
N PHE A 156 9.00 -11.04 0.51
CA PHE A 156 7.70 -11.07 1.18
C PHE A 156 7.30 -12.44 1.74
N LYS A 157 7.36 -13.51 0.91
CA LYS A 157 7.00 -14.87 1.36
C LYS A 157 7.87 -15.34 2.51
N GLN A 158 9.17 -15.04 2.45
CA GLN A 158 10.14 -15.42 3.47
C GLN A 158 9.93 -14.62 4.76
N TYR A 159 9.58 -13.35 4.65
CA TYR A 159 9.21 -12.49 5.78
C TYR A 159 7.97 -13.02 6.50
N VAL A 160 6.85 -13.18 5.78
CA VAL A 160 5.58 -13.67 6.33
C VAL A 160 5.78 -15.02 7.01
N MET A 161 6.48 -15.95 6.35
CA MET A 161 6.80 -17.25 6.95
C MET A 161 7.58 -17.09 8.27
N THR A 162 8.60 -16.22 8.30
CA THR A 162 9.42 -16.02 9.51
C THR A 162 8.58 -15.46 10.65
N LYS A 163 7.73 -14.47 10.38
CA LYS A 163 6.82 -13.87 11.36
C LYS A 163 5.78 -14.85 11.87
N ARG A 164 5.18 -15.66 10.99
CA ARG A 164 4.28 -16.75 11.38
C ARG A 164 4.95 -17.75 12.31
N ILE A 165 6.19 -18.17 12.00
CA ILE A 165 6.94 -19.09 12.86
C ILE A 165 7.30 -18.45 14.21
N GLN A 166 7.65 -17.17 14.25
CA GLN A 166 7.88 -16.44 15.51
C GLN A 166 6.61 -16.42 16.39
N ARG A 167 5.46 -16.10 15.80
CA ARG A 167 4.16 -16.13 16.48
C ARG A 167 3.80 -17.55 16.94
N ALA A 168 4.07 -18.55 16.11
CA ALA A 168 3.84 -19.95 16.45
C ALA A 168 4.68 -20.40 17.65
N LYS A 169 5.97 -20.03 17.70
CA LYS A 169 6.85 -20.30 18.85
C LYS A 169 6.28 -19.70 20.14
N ALA A 170 5.83 -18.44 20.10
CA ALA A 170 5.26 -17.76 21.26
C ALA A 170 3.97 -18.45 21.76
N LEU A 171 3.11 -18.92 20.85
CA LEU A 171 1.88 -19.64 21.23
C LEU A 171 2.16 -21.03 21.78
N LEU A 172 3.11 -21.77 21.19
CA LEU A 172 3.52 -23.09 21.67
C LEU A 172 4.18 -23.00 23.06
N GLN A 173 4.94 -21.94 23.33
CA GLN A 173 5.50 -21.66 24.65
C GLN A 173 4.42 -21.43 25.71
N LYS A 174 3.25 -20.91 25.32
CA LYS A 174 2.07 -20.78 26.19
C LYS A 174 1.26 -22.07 26.33
N GLY A 175 1.77 -23.21 25.82
CA GLY A 175 1.14 -24.52 25.96
C GLY A 175 0.02 -24.81 24.96
N ARG A 176 -0.21 -23.95 23.97
CA ARG A 176 -1.28 -24.14 22.96
C ARG A 176 -1.09 -25.42 22.15
N LEU A 177 -2.19 -26.01 21.69
CA LEU A 177 -2.15 -27.21 20.85
C LEU A 177 -1.52 -26.90 19.49
N VAL A 178 -0.71 -27.82 18.96
CA VAL A 178 -0.01 -27.64 17.68
C VAL A 178 -0.99 -27.39 16.53
N THR A 179 -2.12 -28.09 16.55
CA THR A 179 -3.22 -27.93 15.58
C THR A 179 -3.82 -26.52 15.64
N GLU A 180 -4.17 -26.03 16.83
CA GLU A 180 -4.66 -24.65 17.01
C GLU A 180 -3.64 -23.62 16.54
N VAL A 181 -2.36 -23.81 16.89
CA VAL A 181 -1.30 -22.89 16.51
C VAL A 181 -1.16 -22.84 14.99
N CYS A 182 -1.15 -23.98 14.31
CA CYS A 182 -1.08 -24.09 12.85
C CYS A 182 -2.11 -23.18 12.16
N TYR A 183 -3.39 -23.34 12.52
CA TYR A 183 -4.47 -22.57 11.91
C TYR A 183 -4.46 -21.10 12.33
N SER A 184 -4.13 -20.79 13.60
CA SER A 184 -4.10 -19.42 14.11
C SER A 184 -3.00 -18.54 13.52
N VAL A 185 -1.96 -19.14 12.92
CA VAL A 185 -0.86 -18.41 12.26
C VAL A 185 -0.92 -18.52 10.74
N GLY A 186 -2.08 -18.89 10.18
CA GLY A 186 -2.35 -18.82 8.74
C GLY A 186 -1.86 -20.00 7.92
N TYR A 187 -1.61 -21.17 8.53
CA TYR A 187 -1.44 -22.42 7.80
C TYR A 187 -2.73 -23.24 7.81
N ASN A 188 -3.11 -23.79 6.67
CA ASN A 188 -4.26 -24.69 6.52
C ASN A 188 -3.87 -26.18 6.51
N ASP A 189 -2.57 -26.48 6.55
CA ASP A 189 -2.02 -27.84 6.50
C ASP A 189 -1.00 -28.04 7.62
N LEU A 190 -1.33 -28.94 8.55
CA LEU A 190 -0.53 -29.29 9.71
C LEU A 190 0.81 -29.94 9.35
N THR A 191 0.82 -30.77 8.30
CA THR A 191 2.02 -31.45 7.80
C THR A 191 2.98 -30.43 7.21
N HIS A 192 2.45 -29.53 6.37
CA HIS A 192 3.23 -28.44 5.80
C HIS A 192 3.80 -27.53 6.88
N PHE A 193 2.96 -27.08 7.82
CA PHE A 193 3.38 -26.26 8.95
C PHE A 193 4.49 -26.92 9.75
N SER A 194 4.33 -28.19 10.12
CA SER A 194 5.32 -28.92 10.93
C SER A 194 6.66 -29.04 10.23
N ARG A 195 6.67 -29.28 8.90
CA ARG A 195 7.89 -29.31 8.09
C ARG A 195 8.60 -27.95 8.07
N VAL A 196 7.85 -26.87 7.84
CA VAL A 196 8.39 -25.51 7.81
C VAL A 196 8.92 -25.10 9.19
N PHE A 197 8.18 -25.37 10.25
CA PHE A 197 8.57 -25.09 11.62
C PHE A 197 9.87 -25.80 11.98
N ARG A 198 9.96 -27.11 11.72
CA ARG A 198 11.20 -27.88 11.95
C ARG A 198 12.37 -27.31 11.17
N LYS A 199 12.18 -26.96 9.88
CA LYS A 199 13.25 -26.36 9.06
C LYS A 199 13.76 -25.04 9.64
N LYS A 200 12.89 -24.24 10.27
CA LYS A 200 13.26 -22.92 10.83
C LYS A 200 13.71 -22.95 12.27
N VAL A 201 13.28 -23.93 13.06
CA VAL A 201 13.50 -23.99 14.51
C VAL A 201 14.44 -25.12 14.92
N GLY A 202 14.66 -26.11 14.04
CA GLY A 202 15.50 -27.29 14.28
C GLY A 202 14.76 -28.49 14.85
N VAL A 203 13.62 -28.28 15.52
CA VAL A 203 12.80 -29.32 16.15
C VAL A 203 11.33 -29.21 15.75
N ASN A 204 10.57 -30.30 15.91
CA ASN A 204 9.15 -30.32 15.59
C ASN A 204 8.34 -29.46 16.59
N PRO A 205 7.17 -28.92 16.19
CA PRO A 205 6.32 -28.11 17.06
C PRO A 205 5.97 -28.77 18.40
N SER A 206 5.64 -30.07 18.38
CA SER A 206 5.30 -30.84 19.57
C SER A 206 6.46 -30.92 20.56
N THR A 207 7.67 -31.21 20.06
CA THR A 207 8.90 -31.23 20.85
C THR A 207 9.21 -29.85 21.42
N TYR A 208 9.08 -28.81 20.60
CA TYR A 208 9.31 -27.41 21.02
C TYR A 208 8.39 -27.00 22.18
N ARG A 209 7.11 -27.42 22.13
CA ARG A 209 6.14 -27.18 23.20
C ARG A 209 6.53 -27.88 24.51
N LEU A 210 6.96 -29.14 24.44
CA LEU A 210 7.32 -29.93 25.63
C LEU A 210 8.59 -29.40 26.31
N GLN A 211 9.64 -29.12 25.55
CA GLN A 211 10.93 -28.62 26.09
C GLN A 211 10.77 -27.33 26.90
N LYS A 212 9.83 -26.45 26.48
CA LYS A 212 9.57 -25.20 27.19
C LYS A 212 8.71 -25.37 28.42
N ALA A 213 7.79 -26.35 28.44
CA ALA A 213 7.02 -26.70 29.63
C ALA A 213 7.91 -27.29 30.75
N GLU A 214 8.95 -28.05 30.38
CA GLU A 214 9.94 -28.58 31.33
C GLU A 214 10.85 -27.48 31.89
N SER A 215 11.29 -26.55 31.03
CA SER A 215 12.12 -25.41 31.42
C SER A 215 11.43 -24.42 32.37
N SER A 216 10.10 -24.29 32.29
CA SER A 216 9.32 -23.43 33.21
C SER A 216 8.99 -24.12 34.53
N ARG A 217 8.93 -25.45 34.58
CA ARG A 217 8.75 -26.22 35.83
C ARG A 217 10.02 -26.27 36.69
N GLY A 218 11.21 -26.33 36.08
CA GLY A 218 12.50 -26.40 36.80
C GLY A 218 13.04 -25.10 37.39
N ARG A 219 12.32 -23.96 37.27
CA ARG A 219 12.69 -22.66 37.88
C ARG A 219 11.92 -22.33 39.17
N SER A 220 11.07 -23.25 39.62
CA SER A 220 10.27 -23.09 40.86
C SER A 220 10.72 -24.05 41.98
N SER A 221 11.97 -24.54 41.90
CA SER A 221 12.60 -25.46 42.85
C SER A 221 13.78 -24.79 43.53
#